data_AF-A0A3A3FND4-F1
#
_entry.id   AF-A0A3A3FND4-F1
#
_cell.length_a   1.000
_cell.length_b   1.000
_cell.length_c   1.000
_cell.angle_alpha   90.00
_cell.angle_beta   90.00
_cell.angle_gamma   90.00
#
_symmetry.space_group_name_H-M   'P 1'
#
loop_
_entity.id
_entity.type
_entity.pdbx_description
1 polymer ?
#
loop_
_entity_poly.entity_id
_entity_poly.type
_entity_poly.pdbx_seq_one_letter_code
_entity_poly.pdbx_strand_id
1 'polypeptide(L)' 'MTETGSGTVEITPIPAAPRRIAGIVLPVLQMRFRFIGMAQEQRDEFLAYFDRYTQRGGG' A
#
# COMPACT_ATOMS: atom_id res chain seq x y z
N MET A 1 17.24 5.16 -9.54
CA MET A 1 16.24 5.68 -10.48
C MET A 1 16.32 4.80 -11.71
N THR A 2 15.42 3.83 -11.82
CA THR A 2 15.40 2.83 -12.91
C THR A 2 14.01 2.90 -13.53
N GLU A 3 13.89 3.73 -14.56
CA GLU A 3 12.73 3.79 -15.43
C GLU A 3 12.81 2.64 -16.43
N THR A 4 12.06 1.58 -16.16
CA THR A 4 11.59 0.69 -17.22
C THR A 4 10.23 1.24 -17.60
N GLY A 5 9.93 1.41 -18.89
CA GLY A 5 8.80 2.19 -19.43
C GLY A 5 7.39 1.68 -19.10
N SER A 6 7.06 1.61 -17.81
CA SER A 6 5.89 0.94 -17.24
C SER A 6 5.34 1.76 -16.07
N GLY A 7 5.10 3.05 -16.31
CA GLY A 7 4.52 3.98 -15.33
C GLY A 7 5.28 4.09 -14.00
N THR A 8 4.75 4.92 -13.09
CA THR A 8 5.35 5.19 -11.77
C THR A 8 4.28 5.03 -10.70
N VAL A 9 4.64 4.39 -9.59
CA VAL A 9 3.85 4.40 -8.36
C VAL A 9 4.56 5.23 -7.32
N GLU A 10 3.94 6.34 -6.92
CA GLU A 10 4.36 7.07 -5.75
C GLU A 10 3.69 6.48 -4.51
N ILE A 11 4.49 6.10 -3.52
CA ILE A 11 4.02 5.52 -2.26
C ILE A 11 4.28 6.52 -1.15
N THR A 12 3.24 6.93 -0.44
CA THR A 12 3.36 7.82 0.72
C THR A 12 2.89 7.07 1.98
N PRO A 13 3.79 6.81 2.95
CA PRO A 13 3.37 6.37 4.27
C PRO A 13 2.72 7.54 5.01
N ILE A 14 1.55 7.30 5.59
CA ILE A 14 0.79 8.27 6.37
C ILE A 14 0.61 7.68 7.77
N PRO A 15 1.17 8.31 8.82
CA PRO A 15 0.89 7.91 10.19
C PRO A 15 -0.62 7.98 10.44
N ALA A 16 -1.20 6.89 10.95
CA ALA A 16 -2.60 6.85 11.34
C ALA A 16 -2.72 6.72 12.86
N ALA A 17 -3.86 7.13 13.41
CA ALA A 17 -4.12 6.96 14.84
C ALA A 17 -4.03 5.46 15.20
N PRO A 18 -3.31 5.09 16.28
CA PRO A 18 -3.24 3.70 16.72
C PRO A 18 -4.63 3.13 16.98
N ARG A 19 -4.86 1.90 16.53
CA ARG A 19 -6.14 1.21 16.76
C ARG A 19 -6.11 0.59 18.15
N ARG A 20 -7.11 0.90 18.97
CA ARG A 20 -7.33 0.26 20.27
C ARG A 20 -8.35 -0.85 20.13
N ILE A 21 -7.98 -2.06 20.54
CA ILE A 21 -8.87 -3.22 20.59
C ILE A 21 -8.74 -3.81 21.99
N ALA A 22 -9.79 -3.64 22.81
CA ALA A 22 -9.74 -3.93 24.25
C ALA A 22 -8.51 -3.27 24.92
N GLY A 23 -7.62 -4.07 25.52
CA GLY A 23 -6.39 -3.61 26.17
C GLY A 23 -5.17 -3.45 25.25
N ILE A 24 -5.30 -3.77 23.96
CA ILE A 24 -4.18 -3.77 23.00
C ILE A 24 -4.19 -2.47 22.18
N VAL A 25 -3.01 -1.87 22.03
CA VAL A 25 -2.77 -0.72 21.15
C VAL A 25 -1.94 -1.19 19.96
N LEU A 26 -2.53 -1.14 18.77
CA LEU A 26 -1.88 -1.51 17.53
C LEU A 26 -1.46 -0.25 16.76
N PRO A 27 -0.17 -0.08 16.44
CA PRO A 27 0.25 0.99 15.55
C PRO A 27 -0.37 0.76 14.17
N VAL A 28 -0.96 1.81 13.60
CA VAL A 28 -1.56 1.74 12.26
C VAL A 28 -0.76 2.64 11.35
N LEU A 29 -0.37 2.09 10.22
CA LEU A 29 0.28 2.82 9.15
C LEU A 29 -0.61 2.76 7.91
N GLN A 30 -1.03 3.92 7.42
CA GLN A 30 -1.80 4.02 6.19
C GLN A 30 -0.86 4.22 5.02
N MET A 31 -1.12 3.55 3.90
CA MET A 31 -0.38 3.71 2.66
C MET A 31 -1.25 4.44 1.65
N ARG A 32 -0.72 5.48 1.03
CA ARG A 32 -1.36 6.14 -0.12
C ARG A 32 -0.54 5.86 -1.37
N PHE A 33 -1.22 5.44 -2.42
CA PHE A 33 -0.63 5.15 -3.73
C PHE A 33 -1.11 6.18 -4.76
N ARG A 34 -0.19 6.70 -5.56
CA ARG A 34 -0.51 7.49 -6.74
C ARG A 34 0.15 6.86 -7.96
N PHE A 35 -0.69 6.39 -8.88
CA PHE A 35 -0.27 5.73 -10.11
C PHE A 35 -0.22 6.74 -11.26
N ILE A 36 0.93 6.84 -11.94
CA ILE A 36 1.18 7.78 -13.04
C ILE A 36 1.54 6.96 -14.27
N GLY A 37 0.79 7.11 -15.36
CA GLY A 37 1.08 6.41 -16.62
C GLY A 37 0.91 4.88 -16.57
N MET A 38 0.15 4.35 -15.61
CA MET A 38 -0.16 2.92 -15.51
C MET A 38 -1.59 2.63 -15.97
N ALA A 39 -1.76 1.56 -16.75
CA ALA A 39 -3.06 1.00 -17.11
C ALA A 39 -3.75 0.38 -15.88
N GLN A 40 -5.06 0.16 -15.96
CA GLN A 40 -5.82 -0.34 -14.81
C GLN A 40 -5.36 -1.74 -14.38
N GLU A 41 -5.11 -2.66 -15.32
CA GLU A 41 -4.67 -4.01 -14.98
C GLU A 41 -3.33 -4.01 -14.21
N GLN A 42 -2.43 -3.10 -14.58
CA GLN A 42 -1.13 -2.94 -13.91
C GLN A 42 -1.27 -2.40 -12.49
N ARG A 43 -2.27 -1.54 -12.24
CA ARG A 43 -2.57 -1.04 -10.89
C ARG A 43 -3.13 -2.15 -10.02
N ASP A 44 -4.03 -2.95 -10.56
CA ASP A 44 -4.66 -4.06 -9.85
C ASP A 44 -3.65 -5.16 -9.52
N GLU A 45 -2.76 -5.49 -10.46
CA GLU A 45 -1.65 -6.42 -10.22
C GLU A 45 -0.70 -5.90 -9.12
N PHE A 46 -0.35 -4.61 -9.16
CA PHE A 46 0.46 -3.99 -8.11
C PHE A 46 -0.22 -4.06 -6.74
N LEU A 47 -1.51 -3.71 -6.66
CA LEU A 47 -2.27 -3.75 -5.40
C LEU A 47 -2.36 -5.18 -4.85
N ALA A 48 -2.64 -6.17 -5.70
CA ALA A 48 -2.68 -7.57 -5.31
C ALA A 48 -1.32 -8.07 -4.79
N TYR A 49 -0.22 -7.72 -5.47
CA TYR A 49 1.12 -8.02 -5.01
C TYR A 49 1.42 -7.35 -3.67
N PHE A 50 1.09 -6.06 -3.52
CA PHE A 50 1.32 -5.29 -2.30
C PHE A 50 0.55 -5.87 -1.12
N ASP A 51 -0.73 -6.19 -1.29
CA ASP A 51 -1.57 -6.74 -0.23
C ASP A 51 -1.10 -8.15 0.19
N ARG A 52 -0.69 -8.98 -0.77
CA ARG A 52 -0.10 -10.30 -0.50
C ARG A 52 1.21 -10.18 0.28
N TYR A 53 2.08 -9.26 -0.12
CA TYR A 53 3.38 -9.05 0.52
C TYR A 53 3.24 -8.49 1.94
N THR A 54 2.33 -7.54 2.13
CA THR A 54 2.10 -6.89 3.43
C THR A 54 1.17 -7.67 4.36
N GLN A 55 0.60 -8.78 3.89
CA GLN A 55 -0.32 -9.64 4.66
C GLN A 55 -1.35 -8.80 5.43
N ARG A 56 -1.93 -7.77 4.79
CA ARG A 56 -2.93 -6.86 5.42
C ARG A 56 -4.21 -7.54 5.92
N GLY A 57 -4.28 -8.88 5.87
CA GLY A 57 -5.35 -9.72 6.43
C GLY A 57 -4.84 -10.90 7.26
N GLY A 58 -3.73 -10.76 8.00
CA GLY A 58 -3.29 -11.76 8.97
C GLY A 58 -4.13 -11.75 10.25
N GLY A 59 -5.37 -12.24 10.16
CA GLY A 59 -6.34 -12.39 11.27
C GLY A 59 -7.65 -11.65 11.06
#